data_AF-A0A7C7YU92-F1
#
_entry.id   AF-A0A7C7YU92-F1
#
_cell.length_a   1.000
_cell.length_b   1.000
_cell.length_c   1.000
_cell.angle_alpha   90.00
_cell.angle_beta   90.00
_cell.angle_gamma   90.00
#
_symmetry.space_group_name_H-M   'P 1'
#
loop_
_entity.id
_entity.type
_entity.pdbx_description
1 polymer ?
#
loop_
_entity_poly.entity_id
_entity_poly.type
_entity_poly.pdbx_seq_one_letter_code
_entity_poly.pdbx_strand_id
1 'polypeptide(L)' 'MSTARKNREMSPERIYDALLNARTADKVTMHFKDGRVIVGALIFNPFKGTGRLINVDREQSIDFKVDDIRDLKLQPLSV' A
#
# COMPACT_ATOMS: atom_id res chain seq x y z
N MET A 1 -26.34 -7.74 -14.27
CA MET A 1 -24.99 -8.28 -14.55
C MET A 1 -23.99 -7.48 -13.73
N SER A 2 -23.82 -7.85 -12.46
CA SER A 2 -22.92 -7.18 -11.53
C SER A 2 -21.51 -7.72 -11.75
N THR A 3 -20.63 -6.96 -12.39
CA THR A 3 -19.20 -7.32 -12.50
C THR A 3 -18.55 -7.17 -11.13
N ALA A 4 -18.56 -8.23 -10.34
CA ALA A 4 -17.68 -8.34 -9.18
C ALA A 4 -16.25 -8.23 -9.71
N ARG A 5 -15.59 -7.09 -9.48
CA ARG A 5 -14.16 -6.94 -9.78
C ARG A 5 -13.45 -7.99 -8.94
N LYS A 6 -12.97 -9.06 -9.59
CA LYS A 6 -12.10 -10.06 -8.97
C LYS A 6 -10.89 -9.29 -8.43
N ASN A 7 -10.85 -9.03 -7.13
CA ASN A 7 -9.69 -8.43 -6.44
C ASN A 7 -8.55 -9.43 -6.63
N ARG A 8 -7.78 -9.26 -7.71
CA ARG A 8 -6.57 -10.03 -7.94
C ARG A 8 -5.57 -9.54 -6.90
N GLU A 9 -5.29 -10.40 -5.92
CA GLU A 9 -4.12 -10.25 -5.07
C GLU A 9 -2.90 -10.04 -5.96
N MET A 10 -2.13 -8.99 -5.68
CA MET A 10 -0.92 -8.73 -6.44
C MET A 10 0.15 -9.75 -6.06
N SER A 11 0.97 -10.17 -7.02
CA SER A 11 2.14 -10.98 -6.69
C SER A 11 3.13 -10.16 -5.85
N PRO A 12 3.94 -10.79 -4.98
CA PRO A 12 4.91 -10.09 -4.14
C PRO A 12 5.85 -9.19 -4.93
N GLU A 13 6.27 -9.62 -6.13
CA GLU A 13 7.17 -8.84 -7.00
C GLU A 13 6.49 -7.54 -7.46
N ARG A 14 5.21 -7.62 -7.85
CA ARG A 14 4.43 -6.43 -8.25
C ARG A 14 4.18 -5.48 -7.10
N ILE A 15 3.97 -6.01 -5.89
CA ILE A 15 3.85 -5.18 -4.68
C ILE A 15 5.18 -4.46 -4.43
N TYR A 16 6.29 -5.16 -4.55
CA TYR A 16 7.62 -4.60 -4.37
C TYR A 16 7.89 -3.47 -5.37
N ASP A 17 7.63 -3.69 -6.65
CA ASP A 17 7.74 -2.67 -7.70
C ASP A 17 6.83 -1.47 -7.41
N ALA A 18 5.59 -1.72 -6.97
CA ALA A 18 4.65 -0.65 -6.63
C ALA A 18 5.15 0.17 -5.42
N LEU A 19 5.74 -0.46 -4.40
CA LEU A 19 6.33 0.23 -3.25
C LEU A 19 7.59 1.03 -3.62
N LEU A 20 8.40 0.53 -4.56
CA LEU A 20 9.55 1.27 -5.07
C LEU A 20 9.12 2.53 -5.82
N ASN A 21 8.07 2.42 -6.64
CA ASN A 21 7.49 3.55 -7.38
C ASN A 21 6.72 4.52 -6.47
N ALA A 22 6.10 4.02 -5.39
CA ALA A 22 5.33 4.82 -4.44
C ALA A 22 6.15 5.87 -3.69
N ARG A 23 7.49 5.80 -3.73
CA ARG A 23 8.38 6.79 -3.08
C ARG A 23 8.17 8.22 -3.59
N THR A 24 7.58 8.39 -4.77
CA THR A 24 7.26 9.70 -5.37
C THR A 24 5.81 10.15 -5.12
N ALA A 25 4.97 9.30 -4.51
CA ALA A 25 3.57 9.61 -4.26
C ALA A 25 3.38 10.19 -2.85
N ASP A 26 2.53 11.22 -2.74
CA ASP A 26 2.22 11.87 -1.46
C ASP A 26 1.50 10.93 -0.48
N LYS A 27 0.56 10.13 -1.00
CA LYS A 27 -0.22 9.16 -0.24
C LYS A 27 -0.45 7.89 -1.06
N VAL A 28 -0.47 6.76 -0.36
CA VAL A 28 -0.86 5.46 -0.93
C VAL A 28 -2.07 4.90 -0.19
N THR A 29 -2.88 4.13 -0.89
CA THR A 29 -3.91 3.27 -0.30
C THR A 29 -3.37 1.85 -0.27
N MET A 30 -3.14 1.31 0.93
CA MET A 30 -2.66 -0.04 1.15
C MET A 30 -3.81 -0.93 1.65
N HIS A 31 -4.03 -2.03 0.95
CA HIS A 31 -4.95 -3.08 1.37
C HIS A 31 -4.15 -4.24 1.95
N PHE A 32 -4.37 -4.57 3.22
CA PHE A 32 -3.75 -5.69 3.90
C PHE A 32 -4.52 -6.99 3.66
N LYS A 33 -3.83 -8.13 3.81
CA LYS A 33 -4.44 -9.47 3.69
C LYS A 33 -5.45 -9.76 4.81
N ASP A 34 -5.28 -9.16 5.98
CA ASP A 34 -6.22 -9.24 7.11
C ASP A 34 -7.50 -8.40 6.92
N GLY A 35 -7.63 -7.69 5.80
CA GLY A 35 -8.79 -6.89 5.45
C GLY A 35 -8.68 -5.41 5.82
N ARG A 36 -7.64 -4.98 6.55
CA ARG A 36 -7.43 -3.56 6.83
C ARG A 36 -7.15 -2.79 5.53
N VAL A 37 -7.67 -1.56 5.47
CA VAL A 37 -7.40 -0.62 4.38
C VAL A 37 -6.97 0.70 4.99
N ILE A 38 -5.76 1.13 4.68
CA ILE A 38 -5.17 2.32 5.27
C ILE A 38 -4.66 3.21 4.15
N VAL A 39 -4.95 4.51 4.27
CA VAL A 39 -4.43 5.55 3.38
C VAL A 39 -3.40 6.35 4.15
N GLY A 40 -2.23 6.61 3.59
CA GLY A 40 -1.21 7.38 4.30
C GLY A 40 0.08 7.58 3.52
N ALA A 41 1.00 8.33 4.14
CA ALA A 41 2.36 8.50 3.66
C ALA A 41 3.16 7.21 3.88
N LEU A 42 3.99 6.83 2.92
CA LEU A 42 4.71 5.57 2.89
C LEU A 42 6.20 5.76 3.22
N ILE A 43 6.70 4.98 4.17
CA ILE A 43 8.14 4.76 4.37
C ILE A 43 8.40 3.29 4.04
N PHE A 44 9.32 3.01 3.12
CA PHE A 44 9.64 1.65 2.72
C PHE A 44 11.15 1.39 2.76
N ASN A 45 11.54 0.30 3.43
CA ASN A 45 12.89 -0.23 3.44
C ASN A 45 12.99 -1.43 2.49
N PRO A 46 13.52 -1.25 1.27
CA PRO A 46 13.59 -2.32 0.28
C PRO A 46 14.47 -3.49 0.75
N PHE A 47 15.56 -3.22 1.47
CA PHE A 47 16.48 -4.26 1.93
C PHE A 47 15.85 -5.25 2.91
N LYS A 48 14.85 -4.80 3.68
CA LYS A 48 14.16 -5.63 4.67
C LYS A 48 12.78 -6.10 4.22
N GLY A 49 12.25 -5.60 3.10
CA GLY A 49 10.87 -5.86 2.68
C GLY A 49 9.84 -5.40 3.73
N THR A 50 10.16 -4.34 4.47
CA THR A 50 9.32 -3.79 5.53
C THR A 50 9.17 -2.30 5.39
N GLY A 51 8.14 -1.74 6.01
CA GLY A 51 7.93 -0.31 6.02
C GLY A 51 6.91 0.13 7.05
N ARG A 52 6.56 1.40 6.96
CA ARG A 52 5.60 2.06 7.83
C ARG A 52 4.66 2.92 7.00
N LEU A 53 3.38 2.84 7.32
CA LEU A 53 2.34 3.69 6.74
C LEU A 53 1.84 4.65 7.81
N ILE A 54 1.90 5.94 7.52
CA ILE A 54 1.55 7.01 8.45
C ILE A 54 0.30 7.71 7.94
N ASN A 55 -0.80 7.57 8.67
CA ASN A 55 -2.02 8.33 8.45
C ASN A 55 -2.08 9.47 9.49
N VAL A 56 -1.70 10.67 9.06
CA VAL A 56 -1.70 11.86 9.92
C VAL A 56 -3.10 12.29 10.34
N ASP A 57 -4.10 12.10 9.48
CA ASP A 57 -5.49 12.50 9.71
C ASP A 57 -6.14 11.69 10.85
N ARG A 58 -5.65 10.47 11.08
CA ARG A 58 -6.12 9.55 12.13
C ARG A 58 -5.10 9.31 13.22
N GLU A 59 -3.99 10.06 13.22
CA GLU A 59 -2.87 9.90 14.15
C GLU A 59 -2.39 8.43 14.27
N GLN A 60 -2.41 7.71 13.15
CA GLN A 60 -2.12 6.28 13.11
C GLN A 60 -0.82 6.00 12.37
N SER A 61 0.01 5.12 12.94
CA SER A 61 1.22 4.61 12.33
C SER A 61 1.22 3.10 12.40
N ILE A 62 1.32 2.43 11.24
CA ILE A 62 1.31 0.97 11.15
C ILE A 62 2.57 0.49 10.44
N ASP A 63 3.30 -0.42 11.09
CA ASP A 63 4.37 -1.17 10.46
C ASP A 63 3.79 -2.29 9.59
N PHE A 64 4.43 -2.58 8.46
CA PHE A 64 4.01 -3.63 7.53
C PHE A 64 5.21 -4.42 7.00
N LYS A 65 4.95 -5.67 6.61
CA LYS A 65 5.82 -6.45 5.71
C LYS A 65 5.18 -6.53 4.33
N VAL A 66 5.99 -6.67 3.27
CA VAL A 66 5.49 -6.86 1.89
C VAL A 66 4.50 -8.03 1.82
N ASP A 67 4.78 -9.10 2.55
CA ASP A 67 3.95 -10.32 2.59
C ASP A 67 2.57 -10.10 3.22
N ASP A 68 2.37 -9.02 3.97
CA ASP A 68 1.08 -8.69 4.60
C ASP A 68 0.18 -7.87 3.66
N ILE A 69 0.71 -7.42 2.52
CA ILE A 69 0.03 -6.57 1.56
C ILE A 69 -0.71 -7.44 0.55
N ARG A 70 -1.97 -7.11 0.32
CA ARG A 70 -2.81 -7.73 -0.72
C ARG A 70 -2.82 -6.90 -2.00
N ASP A 71 -2.90 -5.59 -1.86
CA ASP A 71 -3.00 -4.63 -2.98
C ASP A 71 -2.48 -3.24 -2.55
N LEU A 72 -1.94 -2.47 -3.50
CA LEU A 72 -1.40 -1.13 -3.29
C LEU A 72 -1.86 -0.22 -4.43
N LYS A 73 -2.42 0.93 -4.08
CA LYS A 73 -2.83 1.96 -5.06
C LYS A 73 -2.16 3.27 -4.73
N LEU A 74 -1.50 3.85 -5.72
CA LEU A 74 -0.98 5.21 -5.64
C LEU A 74 -2.16 6.18 -5.79
N GLN A 75 -2.27 7.17 -4.91
CA GLN A 75 -3.18 8.28 -5.21
C GLN A 75 -2.52 9.16 -6.27
N PRO A 76 -3.24 9.51 -7.36
CA PRO A 76 -2.75 10.51 -8.29
C PRO A 76 -2.56 11.83 -7.54
N LEU A 77 -1.44 12.51 -7.82
CA LEU A 77 -1.23 13.90 -7.41
C LEU A 77 -2.45 14.69 -7.88
N SER A 78 -3.17 15.31 -6.94
CA SER A 78 -4.25 16.24 -7.29
C SER A 78 -3.57 17.51 -7.80
N VAL A 79 -3.45 17.62 -9.13
CA VAL A 79 -2.96 18.82 -9.82
C VAL A 79 -4.04 19.89 -9.82
#